data_AF-A0A429F738-F1
#
_entry.id   AF-A0A429F738-F1
#
_cell.length_a   1.000
_cell.length_b   1.000
_cell.length_c   1.000
_cell.angle_alpha   90.00
_cell.angle_beta   90.00
_cell.angle_gamma   90.00
#
_symmetry.space_group_name_H-M   'P 1'
#
loop_
_entity.id
_entity.type
_entity.pdbx_description
1 polymer ?
#
loop_
_entity_poly.entity_id
_entity_poly.type
_entity_poly.pdbx_seq_one_letter_code
_entity_poly.pdbx_strand_id
1 'polypeptide(L)'
;MSEHDEDGYAGEAVLVIDGTEIATTVELRGYFQPIDGYYRWYGRVATNEQVSAAAGGKKTAVEIRAGEYSAKGELSDPDPWDRYRIMGTSTPPFHVPTSLEELNELNA
;
A
#
# COMPACT_ATOMS: atom_id res chain seq x y z
N MET A 1 -15.26 16.44 -11.27
CA MET A 1 -13.92 15.84 -11.36
C MET A 1 -14.18 14.37 -11.60
N SER A 2 -13.71 13.84 -12.72
CA SER A 2 -14.00 12.47 -13.15
C SER A 2 -13.56 11.50 -12.04
N GLU A 3 -14.48 10.70 -11.54
CA GLU A 3 -14.20 9.55 -10.68
C GLU A 3 -13.48 8.50 -11.55
N HIS A 4 -12.20 8.70 -11.84
CA HIS A 4 -11.37 7.62 -12.37
C HIS A 4 -10.99 6.74 -11.18
N ASP A 5 -11.55 5.53 -11.12
CA ASP A 5 -10.77 4.29 -11.08
C ASP A 5 -9.41 4.38 -10.38
N GLU A 6 -9.38 4.72 -9.10
CA GLU A 6 -8.14 4.55 -8.33
C GLU A 6 -8.01 3.06 -7.98
N ASP A 7 -7.20 2.35 -8.77
CA ASP A 7 -6.68 1.02 -8.43
C ASP A 7 -6.27 0.99 -6.95
N GLY A 8 -6.65 -0.05 -6.22
CA GLY A 8 -6.36 -0.08 -4.81
C GLY A 8 -6.80 -1.33 -4.09
N TYR A 9 -6.54 -1.32 -2.79
CA TYR A 9 -6.87 -2.40 -1.88
C TYR A 9 -7.16 -1.87 -0.49
N ALA A 10 -8.29 -2.27 0.08
CA ALA A 10 -8.63 -2.00 1.47
C ALA A 10 -8.92 -3.33 2.16
N GLY A 11 -8.13 -3.69 3.16
CA GLY A 11 -8.28 -4.99 3.81
C GLY A 11 -7.11 -5.38 4.69
N GLU A 12 -7.08 -6.66 5.03
CA GLU A 12 -6.06 -7.28 5.87
C GLU A 12 -4.73 -7.40 5.13
N ALA A 13 -3.63 -7.11 5.83
CA ALA A 13 -2.29 -7.26 5.31
C ALA A 13 -1.32 -7.69 6.42
N VAL A 14 -0.18 -8.23 6.00
CA VAL A 14 0.97 -8.48 6.87
C VAL A 14 2.10 -7.56 6.46
N LEU A 15 2.62 -6.80 7.42
CA LEU A 15 3.85 -6.03 7.26
C LEU A 15 5.02 -6.81 7.81
N VAL A 16 6.12 -6.87 7.07
CA VAL A 16 7.38 -7.45 7.50
C VAL A 16 8.40 -6.34 7.65
N ILE A 17 8.77 -6.03 8.89
CA ILE A 17 9.70 -4.96 9.26
C ILE A 17 10.87 -5.60 10.01
N ASP A 18 12.08 -5.50 9.47
CA ASP A 18 13.28 -6.14 10.05
C ASP A 18 13.09 -7.62 10.44
N GLY A 19 12.33 -8.36 9.61
CA GLY A 19 12.01 -9.77 9.83
C GLY A 19 10.85 -10.04 10.82
N THR A 20 10.27 -9.00 11.41
CA THR A 20 9.08 -9.10 12.27
C THR A 20 7.82 -9.01 11.43
N GLU A 21 6.96 -10.03 11.50
CA GLU A 21 5.66 -10.05 10.83
C GLU A 21 4.56 -9.45 11.73
N ILE A 22 3.80 -8.50 11.20
CA ILE A 22 2.78 -7.75 11.93
C ILE A 22 1.50 -7.75 11.10
N ALA A 23 0.45 -8.40 11.60
CA ALA A 23 -0.88 -8.37 11.00
C ALA A 23 -1.55 -7.02 11.26
N THR A 24 -2.17 -6.44 10.22
CA THR A 24 -2.82 -5.13 10.28
C THR A 24 -3.88 -5.00 9.18
N THR A 25 -4.53 -3.85 9.11
CA THR A 25 -5.35 -3.44 7.96
C THR A 25 -4.74 -2.23 7.28
N VAL A 26 -4.94 -2.14 5.96
CA VAL A 26 -4.40 -1.07 5.12
C VAL A 26 -5.46 -0.54 4.18
N GLU A 27 -5.29 0.71 3.77
CA GLU A 27 -5.95 1.27 2.60
C GLU A 27 -4.86 1.73 1.63
N LEU A 28 -4.83 1.14 0.44
CA LEU A 28 -3.82 1.33 -0.58
C LEU A 28 -4.46 1.84 -1.87
N ARG A 29 -3.71 2.68 -2.58
CA ARG A 29 -4.04 3.25 -3.87
C ARG A 29 -2.83 3.18 -4.78
N GLY A 30 -3.08 3.08 -6.08
CA GLY A 30 -2.08 3.06 -7.13
C GLY A 30 -2.36 4.10 -8.19
N TYR A 31 -1.31 4.58 -8.84
CA TYR A 31 -1.42 5.50 -9.96
C TYR A 31 -0.17 5.48 -10.84
N PHE A 32 -0.34 5.77 -12.13
CA PHE A 32 0.77 5.92 -13.07
C PHE A 32 1.39 7.31 -12.98
N GLN A 33 2.71 7.40 -12.79
CA GLN A 33 3.45 8.66 -12.86
C GLN A 33 3.93 8.95 -14.28
N PRO A 34 3.39 9.97 -14.97
CA PRO A 34 3.74 10.25 -16.37
C PRO A 34 5.14 10.85 -16.52
N ILE A 35 5.73 11.40 -15.45
CA ILE A 35 7.04 12.06 -15.50
C ILE A 35 8.17 11.04 -15.65
N ASP A 36 8.09 9.95 -14.90
CA ASP A 36 9.13 8.93 -14.84
C ASP A 36 8.69 7.57 -15.42
N GLY A 37 7.41 7.43 -15.79
CA GLY A 37 6.84 6.22 -16.37
C GLY A 37 6.63 5.10 -15.37
N TYR A 38 6.79 5.35 -14.07
CA TYR A 38 6.62 4.32 -13.05
C TYR A 38 5.18 4.30 -12.52
N TYR A 39 4.68 3.09 -12.27
CA TYR A 39 3.53 2.94 -11.40
C TYR A 39 3.95 3.19 -9.95
N ARG A 40 3.22 4.05 -9.24
CA ARG A 40 3.45 4.35 -7.83
C ARG A 40 2.25 3.85 -7.03
N TRP A 41 2.51 3.28 -5.87
CA TRP A 41 1.46 2.91 -4.94
C TRP A 41 1.76 3.47 -3.56
N TYR A 42 0.70 3.81 -2.84
CA TYR A 42 0.80 4.42 -1.52
C TYR A 42 -0.46 4.11 -0.73
N GLY A 43 -0.41 4.34 0.58
CA GLY A 43 -1.56 4.11 1.42
C GLY A 43 -1.32 4.45 2.87
N ARG A 44 -2.24 3.97 3.70
CA ARG A 44 -2.19 4.10 5.15
C ARG A 44 -2.32 2.74 5.81
N VAL A 45 -1.55 2.58 6.87
CA VAL A 45 -1.67 1.47 7.81
C VAL A 45 -2.58 1.91 8.94
N ALA A 46 -3.52 1.06 9.34
CA ALA A 46 -4.31 1.31 10.54
C ALA A 46 -3.42 1.45 11.78
N THR A 47 -3.89 2.21 12.77
CA THR A 47 -3.16 2.40 14.04
C THR A 47 -2.85 1.05 14.67
N ASN A 48 -1.57 0.78 14.90
CA ASN A 48 -1.10 -0.50 15.42
C ASN A 48 0.21 -0.29 16.21
N GLU A 49 0.16 -0.52 17.52
CA GLU A 49 1.29 -0.30 18.42
C GLU A 49 2.54 -1.12 18.04
N GLN A 50 2.36 -2.31 17.44
CA GLN A 50 3.48 -3.13 16.98
C GLN A 50 4.19 -2.49 15.79
N VAL A 51 3.44 -1.88 14.88
CA VAL A 51 4.00 -1.11 13.75
C VAL A 51 4.75 0.10 14.29
N SER A 52 4.17 0.81 15.26
CA SER A 52 4.79 1.98 15.87
C SER A 52 6.08 1.63 16.61
N ALA A 53 6.10 0.50 17.34
CA ALA A 53 7.29 0.00 18.02
C ALA A 53 8.38 -0.44 17.03
N ALA A 54 8.01 -1.10 15.93
CA ALA A 54 8.95 -1.58 14.92
C ALA A 54 9.52 -0.43 14.05
N ALA A 55 8.68 0.51 13.61
CA ALA A 55 9.08 1.61 12.74
C ALA A 55 9.71 2.79 13.51
N GLY A 56 9.37 2.96 14.79
CA GLY A 56 10.00 3.93 15.69
C GLY A 56 9.88 5.39 15.23
N GLY A 57 8.81 5.73 14.49
CA GLY A 57 8.57 7.07 13.97
C GLY A 57 9.62 7.55 12.96
N LYS A 58 10.25 6.63 12.22
CA LYS A 58 11.26 6.92 11.21
C LYS A 58 10.87 6.30 9.87
N LYS A 59 11.61 6.70 8.83
CA LYS A 59 11.62 5.98 7.56
C LYS A 59 12.13 4.57 7.75
N THR A 60 11.31 3.59 7.39
CA THR A 60 11.58 2.18 7.65
C THR A 60 11.22 1.35 6.43
N ALA A 61 12.16 0.54 5.94
CA ALA A 61 11.92 -0.38 4.85
C ALA A 61 10.92 -1.46 5.30
N VAL A 62 9.98 -1.82 4.43
CA VAL A 62 8.92 -2.78 4.74
C VAL A 62 8.62 -3.64 3.53
N GLU A 63 8.31 -4.91 3.77
CA GLU A 63 7.58 -5.73 2.80
C GLU A 63 6.12 -5.81 3.26
N ILE A 64 5.19 -5.59 2.34
CA ILE A 64 3.75 -5.73 2.59
C ILE A 64 3.24 -6.92 1.79
N ARG A 65 2.39 -7.74 2.42
CA ARG A 65 1.70 -8.88 1.82
C ARG A 65 0.20 -8.70 2.02
N ALA A 66 -0.56 -8.74 0.94
CA ALA A 66 -2.03 -8.68 0.94
C ALA A 66 -2.57 -9.81 0.06
N GLY A 67 -3.11 -10.86 0.70
CA GLY A 67 -3.47 -12.10 0.01
C GLY A 67 -2.27 -12.73 -0.70
N GLU A 68 -2.41 -12.96 -2.00
CA GLU A 68 -1.35 -13.51 -2.86
C GLU A 68 -0.35 -12.45 -3.37
N TYR A 69 -0.64 -11.17 -3.17
CA TYR A 69 0.18 -10.06 -3.65
C TYR A 69 1.16 -9.61 -2.57
N SER A 70 2.37 -9.22 -3.00
CA SER A 70 3.37 -8.64 -2.11
C SER A 70 4.21 -7.61 -2.81
N ALA A 71 4.73 -6.64 -2.04
CA ALA A 71 5.59 -5.59 -2.56
C ALA A 71 6.54 -5.06 -1.48
N LYS A 72 7.69 -4.55 -1.92
CA LYS A 72 8.60 -3.78 -1.08
C LYS A 72 8.23 -2.31 -1.11
N GLY A 73 8.24 -1.67 0.05
CA GLY A 73 7.96 -0.26 0.21
C GLY A 73 8.73 0.36 1.37
N GLU A 74 8.31 1.56 1.74
CA GLU A 74 8.83 2.34 2.85
C GLU A 74 7.65 2.85 3.69
N LEU A 75 7.75 2.67 5.00
CA LEU A 75 6.95 3.39 5.97
C LEU A 75 7.60 4.74 6.24
N SER A 76 6.79 5.81 6.32
CA SER A 76 7.23 7.13 6.78
C SER A 76 6.56 7.50 8.10
N ASP A 77 6.92 8.67 8.64
CA ASP A 77 6.45 9.16 9.93
C ASP A 77 4.90 9.07 10.08
N PRO A 78 4.42 8.71 11.29
CA PRO A 78 2.99 8.60 11.54
C PRO A 78 2.29 9.96 11.47
N ASP A 79 1.00 9.94 11.15
CA ASP A 79 0.13 11.11 11.35
C ASP A 79 -0.18 11.34 12.85
N PRO A 80 -0.87 12.44 13.22
CA PRO A 80 -1.25 12.69 14.62
C PRO A 80 -2.13 11.62 15.28
N TRP A 81 -2.62 10.63 14.54
CA TRP A 81 -3.41 9.49 15.02
C TRP A 81 -2.63 8.18 15.00
N ASP A 82 -1.31 8.26 14.90
CA ASP A 82 -0.39 7.13 14.88
C ASP A 82 -0.59 6.17 13.69
N ARG A 83 -1.04 6.71 12.55
CA ARG A 83 -1.16 5.94 11.30
C ARG A 83 0.01 6.21 10.39
N TYR A 84 0.78 5.16 10.13
CA TYR A 84 1.91 5.22 9.22
C TYR A 84 1.44 5.34 7.78
N ARG A 85 2.14 6.17 7.02
CA ARG A 85 2.03 6.15 5.56
C ARG A 85 2.95 5.07 5.03
N ILE A 86 2.47 4.30 4.06
CA ILE A 86 3.25 3.32 3.32
C ILE A 86 3.30 3.73 1.85
N MET A 87 4.42 3.51 1.18
CA MET A 87 4.57 3.78 -0.24
C MET A 87 5.58 2.86 -0.90
N GLY A 88 5.39 2.60 -2.19
CA GLY A 88 6.31 1.85 -3.02
C GLY A 88 6.16 2.21 -4.49
N THR A 89 6.83 1.45 -5.34
CA THR A 89 6.94 1.73 -6.79
C THR A 89 6.95 0.42 -7.55
N SER A 90 6.55 0.46 -8.81
CA SER A 90 6.36 -0.70 -9.69
C SER A 90 5.16 -1.54 -9.23
N THR A 91 5.31 -2.87 -9.17
CA THR A 91 4.25 -3.82 -8.81
C THR A 91 3.66 -3.51 -7.42
N PRO A 92 2.36 -3.15 -7.33
CA PRO A 92 1.70 -2.96 -6.05
C PRO A 92 1.36 -4.30 -5.38
N PRO A 93 1.12 -4.29 -4.06
CA PRO A 93 0.67 -5.46 -3.32
C PRO A 93 -0.85 -5.65 -3.46
N PHE A 94 -1.38 -5.50 -4.66
CA PHE A 94 -2.79 -5.73 -4.98
C PHE A 94 -2.97 -5.93 -6.48
N HIS A 95 -4.12 -6.47 -6.86
CA HIS A 95 -4.47 -6.66 -8.26
C HIS A 95 -4.64 -5.32 -8.99
N VAL A 96 -3.97 -5.17 -10.14
CA VAL A 96 -4.15 -4.04 -11.06
C VAL A 96 -4.70 -4.60 -12.36
N PRO A 97 -5.89 -4.14 -12.81
CA PRO A 97 -6.43 -4.51 -14.11
C PRO A 97 -5.44 -4.19 -15.22
N THR A 98 -5.19 -5.15 -16.09
CA THR A 98 -4.25 -5.00 -17.21
C THR A 98 -4.94 -4.81 -18.56
N SER A 99 -6.28 -4.85 -18.56
CA SER A 99 -7.11 -4.62 -19.74
C SER A 99 -8.33 -3.75 -19.44
N LEU A 100 -8.81 -3.05 -20.47
CA LEU A 100 -10.05 -2.26 -20.41
C LEU A 100 -11.28 -3.13 -20.17
N GLU A 101 -11.27 -4.37 -20.69
CA GLU A 101 -12.35 -5.33 -20.50
C GLU A 101 -12.49 -5.71 -19.02
N GLU A 102 -11.38 -6.08 -18.39
CA GLU A 102 -11.29 -6.39 -16.96
C GLU A 102 -11.69 -5.19 -16.08
N LEU A 103 -11.29 -3.97 -16.43
CA LEU A 103 -11.71 -2.76 -15.71
C LEU A 103 -13.23 -2.55 -15.80
N ASN A 104 -13.83 -2.80 -16.96
CA ASN A 104 -15.28 -2.68 -17.13
C ASN A 104 -16.04 -3.73 -16.31
N GLU A 105 -15.51 -4.95 -16.17
CA GLU A 105 -16.12 -6.00 -15.33
C GLU A 105 -16.09 -5.67 -13.84
N LEU A 106 -15.02 -5.03 -13.36
CA LEU A 106 -14.88 -4.62 -11.95
C LEU A 106 -15.80 -3.44 -11.58
N ASN A 107 -16.21 -2.64 -12.56
CA ASN A 107 -17.05 -1.45 -12.39
C ASN A 107 -18.55 -1.70 -12.66
N ALA A 108 -18.93 -2.91 -13.08
CA ALA A 108 -20.31 -3.31 -13.42
C ALA A 108 -21.10 -3.80 -12.18
#